data_AF-A0A4Y1Q7Z2-F1
#
_entry.id   AF-A0A4Y1Q7Z2-F1
#
_cell.length_a   1.000
_cell.length_b   1.000
_cell.length_c   1.000
_cell.angle_alpha   90.00
_cell.angle_beta   90.00
_cell.angle_gamma   90.00
#
_symmetry.space_group_name_H-M   'P 1'
#
loop_
_entity.id
_entity.type
_entity.pdbx_description
1 polymer ?
#
loop_
_entity_poly.entity_id
_entity_poly.type
_entity_poly.pdbx_seq_one_letter_code
_entity_poly.pdbx_strand_id
1 'polypeptide(L)'
;SNDEVKVYGVDRGIQDKLILMLSDDSPEVRSAVLYALSTFMGAAGGKGQGGCGTGTQYQLEERIHFRMEVAVATGATLAVRDDASPMVRKELLVLISCLVREWRGHFVV
;
A
#
# COMPACT_ATOMS: atom_id res chain seq x y z
N SER A 1 -7.77 -15.11 2.34
CA SER A 1 -7.62 -13.86 3.11
C SER A 1 -6.56 -14.12 4.15
N ASN A 2 -5.42 -13.44 4.07
CA ASN A 2 -4.28 -13.64 4.99
C ASN A 2 -4.23 -12.50 6.02
N ASP A 3 -5.40 -12.17 6.59
CA ASP A 3 -5.60 -10.93 7.34
C ASP A 3 -4.80 -10.94 8.65
N GLU A 4 -4.69 -12.09 9.31
CA GLU A 4 -3.86 -12.27 10.51
C GLU A 4 -2.39 -11.91 10.27
N VAL A 5 -1.84 -12.31 9.12
CA VAL A 5 -0.46 -11.99 8.73
C VAL A 5 -0.31 -10.51 8.44
N LYS A 6 -1.32 -9.87 7.85
CA LYS A 6 -1.31 -8.42 7.60
C LYS A 6 -1.37 -7.63 8.90
N VAL A 7 -2.23 -8.01 9.84
CA VAL A 7 -2.30 -7.44 11.19
C VAL A 7 -0.96 -7.52 11.89
N TYR A 8 -0.36 -8.72 11.92
CA TYR A 8 0.98 -8.90 12.47
C TYR A 8 2.03 -8.03 11.77
N GLY A 9 1.93 -7.86 10.45
CA GLY A 9 2.79 -6.98 9.67
C GLY A 9 2.66 -5.51 10.05
N VAL A 10 1.43 -5.02 10.25
CA VAL A 10 1.16 -3.65 10.70
C VAL A 10 1.79 -3.41 12.07
N ASP A 11 1.57 -4.31 13.03
CA ASP A 11 2.10 -4.20 14.39
C ASP A 11 3.64 -4.21 14.43
N ARG A 12 4.28 -4.84 13.44
CA ARG A 12 5.74 -4.89 13.28
C ARG A 12 6.31 -3.72 12.46
N GLY A 13 5.48 -2.80 11.99
CA GLY A 13 5.89 -1.66 11.16
C GLY A 13 6.50 -2.10 9.84
N ILE A 14 5.97 -3.15 9.21
CA ILE A 14 6.50 -3.66 7.93
C ILE A 14 6.37 -2.63 6.83
N GLN A 15 5.27 -1.87 6.81
CA GLN A 15 5.05 -0.79 5.86
C GLN A 15 6.17 0.26 5.88
N ASP A 16 6.65 0.64 7.07
CA ASP A 16 7.70 1.66 7.21
C ASP A 16 9.05 1.13 6.72
N LYS A 17 9.35 -0.13 7.06
CA LYS A 17 10.56 -0.82 6.58
C LYS A 17 10.58 -0.97 5.07
N LEU A 18 9.44 -1.28 4.45
CA LEU A 18 9.31 -1.36 3.00
C LEU A 18 9.49 0.01 2.36
N ILE A 19 8.91 1.08 2.91
CA ILE A 19 9.10 2.45 2.39
C ILE A 19 10.58 2.85 2.40
N LEU A 20 11.35 2.48 3.43
CA LEU A 20 12.79 2.73 3.46
C LEU A 20 13.56 2.06 2.31
N MET A 21 13.08 0.92 1.80
CA MET A 21 13.71 0.22 0.67
C MET A 21 13.41 0.86 -0.69
N LEU A 22 12.54 1.88 -0.75
CA LEU A 22 12.27 2.63 -1.98
C LEU A 22 13.43 3.54 -2.40
N SER A 23 14.47 3.69 -1.57
CA SER A 23 15.69 4.41 -1.93
C SER A 23 16.81 3.49 -2.45
N ASP A 24 16.52 2.22 -2.73
CA ASP A 24 17.51 1.29 -3.28
C ASP A 24 17.96 1.72 -4.69
N ASP A 25 19.22 1.49 -5.04
CA ASP A 25 19.77 1.84 -6.35
C ASP A 25 19.13 1.03 -7.49
N SER A 26 18.76 -0.24 -7.22
CA SER A 26 18.14 -1.12 -8.21
C SER A 26 16.67 -0.77 -8.42
N PRO A 27 16.24 -0.46 -9.66
CA PRO A 27 14.82 -0.24 -9.95
C PRO A 27 13.98 -1.51 -9.75
N GLU A 28 14.57 -2.70 -9.86
CA GLU A 28 13.90 -3.98 -9.59
C GLU A 28 13.54 -4.11 -8.10
N VAL A 29 14.43 -3.70 -7.19
CA VAL A 29 14.16 -3.71 -5.75
C VAL A 29 13.03 -2.73 -5.42
N ARG A 30 13.11 -1.49 -5.91
CA ARG A 30 12.05 -0.49 -5.69
C ARG A 30 10.70 -0.95 -6.24
N SER A 31 10.69 -1.57 -7.43
CA SER A 31 9.47 -2.14 -8.01
C SER A 31 8.91 -3.30 -7.18
N ALA A 32 9.76 -4.20 -6.69
CA ALA A 32 9.35 -5.32 -5.85
C ALA A 32 8.77 -4.85 -4.50
N VAL A 33 9.34 -3.80 -3.93
CA VAL A 33 8.84 -3.15 -2.71
C VAL A 33 7.45 -2.56 -2.95
N LEU A 34 7.24 -1.83 -4.05
CA LEU A 34 5.92 -1.29 -4.40
C LEU A 34 4.90 -2.38 -4.66
N TYR A 35 5.29 -3.48 -5.31
CA TYR A 35 4.43 -4.64 -5.50
C TYR A 35 4.04 -5.29 -4.16
N ALA A 36 4.99 -5.43 -3.23
CA ALA A 36 4.74 -5.96 -1.89
C ALA A 36 3.81 -5.05 -1.09
N LEU A 37 4.04 -3.73 -1.11
CA LEU A 37 3.14 -2.73 -0.51
C LEU A 37 1.74 -2.78 -1.14
N SER A 38 1.65 -2.90 -2.45
CA SER A 38 0.37 -2.99 -3.16
C SER A 38 -0.40 -4.25 -2.76
N THR A 39 0.28 -5.39 -2.68
CA THR A 39 -0.30 -6.65 -2.21
C THR A 39 -0.74 -6.56 -0.76
N PHE A 40 0.08 -5.93 0.08
CA PHE A 40 -0.24 -5.63 1.47
C PHE A 40 -1.51 -4.78 1.56
N MET A 41 -1.62 -3.72 0.74
CA MET A 41 -2.77 -2.83 0.64
C MET A 41 -3.93 -3.35 -0.23
N GLY A 42 -3.87 -4.58 -0.75
CA GLY A 42 -5.03 -5.20 -1.39
C GLY A 42 -5.02 -5.44 -2.88
N ALA A 43 -3.89 -5.33 -3.57
CA ALA A 43 -3.82 -5.61 -5.01
C ALA A 43 -4.17 -7.07 -5.35
N ALA A 44 -3.88 -8.00 -4.44
CA ALA A 44 -4.17 -9.42 -4.63
C ALA A 44 -5.63 -9.76 -4.22
N GLY A 45 -6.53 -9.55 -5.18
CA GLY A 45 -7.84 -10.18 -5.36
C GLY A 45 -8.55 -10.80 -4.14
N GLY A 46 -9.37 -10.00 -3.47
CA GLY A 46 -10.57 -10.48 -2.79
C GLY A 46 -11.79 -10.27 -3.70
N LYS A 47 -12.66 -11.28 -3.83
CA LYS A 47 -13.94 -11.15 -4.56
C LYS A 47 -14.91 -10.31 -3.71
N GLY A 48 -14.91 -8.99 -3.87
CA GLY A 48 -15.82 -8.09 -3.16
C GLY A 48 -15.76 -6.65 -3.67
N GLN A 49 -16.91 -5.97 -3.71
CA GLN A 49 -17.00 -4.54 -3.97
C GLN A 49 -16.45 -3.76 -2.77
N GLY A 50 -15.13 -3.50 -2.76
CA GLY A 50 -14.46 -2.82 -1.64
C GLY A 50 -14.28 -3.72 -0.42
N GLY A 51 -13.31 -3.41 0.44
CA GLY A 51 -13.05 -4.15 1.68
C GLY A 51 -11.88 -5.13 1.60
N CYS A 52 -10.86 -4.84 0.80
CA CYS A 52 -9.66 -5.67 0.74
C CYS A 52 -8.40 -4.82 0.82
N GLY A 53 -8.32 -3.79 1.67
CA GLY A 53 -7.11 -2.99 1.91
C GLY A 53 -5.98 -3.82 2.52
N THR A 54 -5.40 -3.33 3.62
CA THR A 54 -4.60 -4.16 4.55
C THR A 54 -5.40 -5.27 5.25
N GLY A 55 -6.61 -5.58 4.79
CA GLY A 55 -7.49 -6.59 5.36
C GLY A 55 -8.25 -6.05 6.57
N THR A 56 -8.88 -6.95 7.33
CA THR A 56 -9.60 -6.57 8.55
C THR A 56 -8.60 -6.22 9.65
N GLN A 57 -8.26 -4.93 9.79
CA GLN A 57 -7.38 -4.42 10.85
C GLN A 57 -8.16 -4.23 12.15
N TYR A 58 -8.55 -5.34 12.81
CA TYR A 58 -9.39 -5.32 14.02
C TYR A 58 -8.75 -4.59 15.21
N GLN A 59 -7.43 -4.43 15.21
CA GLN A 59 -6.68 -3.75 16.25
C GLN A 59 -6.65 -2.22 16.09
N LEU A 60 -7.15 -1.69 14.96
CA LEU A 60 -7.18 -0.25 14.67
C LEU A 60 -8.62 0.25 14.51
N GLU A 61 -8.86 1.48 14.98
CA GLU A 61 -10.06 2.21 14.60
C GLU A 61 -10.01 2.56 13.10
N GLU A 62 -11.15 2.52 12.42
CA GLU A 62 -11.27 2.80 10.96
C GLU A 62 -10.55 4.10 10.56
N ARG A 63 -10.67 5.17 11.36
CA ARG A 63 -10.01 6.45 11.09
C ARG A 63 -8.49 6.35 11.19
N ILE A 64 -7.95 5.56 12.12
CA ILE A 64 -6.52 5.35 12.28
C ILE A 64 -6.00 4.48 11.13
N HIS A 65 -6.75 3.42 10.79
CA HIS A 65 -6.46 2.54 9.66
C HIS A 65 -6.41 3.33 8.34
N PHE A 66 -7.42 4.16 8.06
CA PHE A 66 -7.44 5.04 6.88
C PHE A 66 -6.21 5.95 6.83
N ARG A 67 -5.90 6.65 7.94
CA ARG A 67 -4.75 7.55 8.00
C ARG A 67 -3.43 6.83 7.77
N MET A 68 -3.28 5.62 8.29
CA MET A 68 -2.11 4.79 8.07
C MET A 68 -1.96 4.44 6.58
N GLU A 69 -3.02 3.96 5.92
CA GLU A 69 -2.95 3.61 4.49
C GLU A 69 -2.67 4.83 3.60
N VAL A 70 -3.29 5.98 3.91
CA VAL A 70 -2.98 7.25 3.22
C VAL A 70 -1.53 7.66 3.44
N ALA A 71 -0.99 7.49 4.66
CA ALA A 71 0.41 7.80 4.95
C ALA A 71 1.37 6.90 4.15
N VAL A 72 1.07 5.60 4.05
CA VAL A 72 1.87 4.65 3.25
C VAL A 72 1.87 5.04 1.77
N ALA A 73 0.69 5.26 1.19
CA ALA A 73 0.59 5.66 -0.21
C ALA A 73 1.26 7.01 -0.49
N THR A 74 1.12 7.97 0.42
CA THR A 74 1.76 9.29 0.31
C THR A 74 3.28 9.17 0.41
N GLY A 75 3.80 8.40 1.37
CA GLY A 75 5.24 8.15 1.53
C GLY A 75 5.85 7.51 0.29
N ALA A 76 5.21 6.47 -0.25
CA ALA A 76 5.63 5.83 -1.49
C ALA A 76 5.57 6.79 -2.69
N THR A 77 4.52 7.63 -2.78
CA THR A 77 4.38 8.63 -3.85
C THR A 77 5.50 9.66 -3.79
N LEU A 78 5.82 10.19 -2.61
CA LEU A 78 6.90 11.17 -2.44
C LEU A 78 8.27 10.58 -2.80
N ALA A 79 8.50 9.30 -2.52
CA ALA A 79 9.74 8.61 -2.86
C ALA A 79 9.88 8.32 -4.37
N VAL A 80 8.77 8.03 -5.07
CA VAL A 80 8.81 7.43 -6.42
C VAL A 80 8.27 8.32 -7.54
N ARG A 81 7.58 9.43 -7.24
CA ARG A 81 6.94 10.29 -8.27
C ARG A 81 7.91 10.73 -9.38
N ASP A 82 9.17 10.97 -9.02
CA ASP A 82 10.23 11.46 -9.91
C ASP A 82 11.19 10.33 -10.35
N ASP A 83 10.82 9.05 -10.12
CA ASP A 83 11.65 7.90 -10.50
C ASP A 83 11.82 7.82 -12.02
N ALA A 84 13.06 7.61 -12.47
CA ALA A 84 13.38 7.51 -13.89
C ALA A 84 12.78 6.26 -14.54
N SER A 85 12.63 5.16 -13.78
CA SER A 85 12.16 3.88 -14.28
C SER A 85 10.63 3.89 -14.48
N PRO A 86 10.13 3.68 -15.72
CA PRO A 86 8.70 3.54 -15.96
C PRO A 86 8.09 2.31 -15.27
N MET A 87 8.89 1.26 -15.02
CA MET A 87 8.46 0.07 -14.29
C MET A 87 8.07 0.41 -12.84
N VAL A 88 8.91 1.17 -12.15
CA VAL A 88 8.68 1.58 -10.75
C VAL A 88 7.48 2.54 -10.67
N ARG A 89 7.40 3.53 -11.56
CA ARG A 89 6.25 4.46 -11.60
C ARG A 89 4.93 3.76 -11.90
N LYS A 90 4.93 2.73 -12.73
CA LYS A 90 3.72 1.94 -13.00
C LYS A 90 3.25 1.19 -11.74
N GLU A 91 4.16 0.60 -10.97
CA GLU A 91 3.80 -0.07 -9.71
C GLU A 91 3.27 0.92 -8.66
N LEU A 92 3.76 2.17 -8.63
CA LEU A 92 3.18 3.21 -7.78
C LEU A 92 1.70 3.47 -8.10
N LEU A 93 1.31 3.46 -9.38
CA LEU A 93 -0.10 3.61 -9.76
C LEU A 93 -0.96 2.44 -9.27
N VAL A 94 -0.41 1.22 -9.26
CA VAL A 94 -1.10 0.04 -8.70
C VAL A 94 -1.35 0.23 -7.20
N LEU A 95 -0.35 0.70 -6.45
CA LEU A 95 -0.48 1.01 -5.03
C LEU A 95 -1.59 2.03 -4.77
N ILE A 96 -1.57 3.16 -5.49
CA ILE A 96 -2.58 4.22 -5.37
C ILE A 96 -3.97 3.68 -5.72
N SER A 97 -4.08 2.84 -6.74
CA SER A 97 -5.36 2.23 -7.12
C SER A 97 -5.95 1.38 -5.99
N CYS A 98 -5.12 0.74 -5.18
CA CYS A 98 -5.56 -0.03 -4.01
C CYS A 98 -6.18 0.89 -2.95
N LEU A 99 -5.51 2.00 -2.63
CA LEU A 99 -6.04 3.01 -1.70
C LEU A 99 -7.38 3.57 -2.17
N VAL A 100 -7.47 3.98 -3.44
CA VAL A 100 -8.70 4.54 -4.02
C VAL A 100 -9.82 3.52 -4.04
N ARG A 101 -9.51 2.25 -4.35
CA ARG A 101 -10.51 1.17 -4.36
C ARG A 101 -11.07 0.88 -2.98
N GLU A 102 -10.24 0.97 -1.94
CA GLU A 102 -10.67 0.72 -0.57
C GLU A 102 -11.51 1.89 -0.02
N TRP A 103 -11.00 3.11 -0.16
CA TRP A 103 -11.59 4.29 0.47
C TRP A 103 -12.42 5.13 -0.52
N ARG A 104 -13.09 4.50 -1.49
CA ARG A 104 -13.83 5.16 -2.57
C ARG A 104 -14.74 6.29 -2.11
N GLY A 105 -15.41 6.12 -0.96
CA GLY A 105 -16.30 7.12 -0.38
C GLY A 105 -15.63 8.47 -0.08
N HIS A 106 -14.30 8.50 0.06
CA HIS A 106 -13.53 9.73 0.26
C HIS A 106 -13.05 10.38 -1.06
N PHE A 107 -13.09 9.65 -2.18
CA PHE A 107 -12.61 10.12 -3.49
C PHE A 107 -13.73 10.52 -4.44
N VAL A 108 -14.99 10.18 -4.13
CA VAL A 108 -16.17 10.63 -4.87
C VAL A 108 -16.75 11.85 -4.13
N VAL A 109 -16.74 13.01 -4.80
CA VAL A 109 -17.25 14.31 -4.29
C VAL A 109 -18.50 14.70 -5.06
#